data_AF-A0A9E0SSV1-F1
#
_entry.id   AF-A0A9E0SSV1-F1
#
_cell.length_a   1.000
_cell.length_b   1.000
_cell.length_c   1.000
_cell.angle_alpha   90.00
_cell.angle_beta   90.00
_cell.angle_gamma   90.00
#
_symmetry.space_group_name_H-M   'P 1'
#
loop_
_entity.id
_entity.type
_entity.pdbx_description
1 polymer ?
#
loop_
_entity_poly.entity_id
_entity_poly.type
_entity_poly.pdbx_seq_one_letter_code
_entity_poly.pdbx_strand_id
1 'polypeptide(L)'
;MAWGTTSSGAALALFGGAAYYWRAKRRAAPLPVCAVAVPATLPAGFDRRQVLDAARRHFVQVQQAWDAGDVGALRALTLPDLLDELCGQLPPQGVEPGGTAVLSLHAELLGFDDLGPAYLASVEFSGMMREASHSGPVPFRELWMLAQVKDDPPAWRLARHQALL
;
A
#
# COMPACT_ATOMS: atom_id res chain seq x y z
N MET A 1 -40.69 19.90 29.02
CA MET A 1 -40.48 20.49 27.68
C MET A 1 -39.07 20.12 27.24
N ALA A 2 -38.95 19.12 26.37
CA ALA A 2 -37.66 18.66 25.85
C ALA A 2 -37.43 19.31 24.48
N TRP A 3 -36.30 19.99 24.32
CA TRP A 3 -35.78 20.39 23.01
C TRP A 3 -34.35 19.89 22.93
N GLY A 4 -34.15 18.89 22.07
CA GLY A 4 -32.82 18.43 21.69
C GLY A 4 -32.18 19.37 20.68
N THR A 5 -30.86 19.34 20.65
CA THR A 5 -30.12 19.18 19.39
C THR A 5 -28.74 18.68 19.76
N THR A 6 -28.55 17.39 19.51
CA THR A 6 -27.27 16.71 19.62
C THR A 6 -26.26 17.45 18.75
N SER A 7 -25.13 17.82 19.35
CA SER A 7 -23.93 18.26 18.65
C SER A 7 -23.69 17.33 17.46
N SER A 8 -23.68 17.87 16.24
CA SER A 8 -23.26 17.12 15.05
C SER A 8 -21.80 16.74 15.23
N GLY A 9 -21.57 15.57 15.82
CA GLY A 9 -20.31 14.87 15.73
C GLY A 9 -20.04 14.59 14.27
N ALA A 10 -18.92 15.11 13.77
CA ALA A 10 -18.44 14.92 12.42
C ALA A 10 -18.51 13.43 12.06
N ALA A 11 -19.38 13.12 11.09
CA ALA A 11 -19.52 11.79 10.55
C ALA A 11 -18.18 11.39 9.91
N LEU A 12 -17.62 10.31 10.45
CA LEU A 12 -16.45 9.59 9.99
C LEU A 12 -16.56 9.31 8.48
N ALA A 13 -15.76 10.03 7.68
CA ALA A 13 -15.63 9.78 6.25
C ALA A 13 -14.70 8.57 6.05
N LEU A 14 -15.31 7.39 5.95
CA LEU A 14 -14.63 6.11 6.11
C LEU A 14 -13.94 5.54 4.86
N PHE A 15 -13.85 6.30 3.76
CA PHE A 15 -12.97 5.96 2.64
C PHE A 15 -12.49 7.23 1.92
N GLY A 16 -12.05 8.21 2.70
CA GLY A 16 -11.20 9.31 2.24
C GLY A 16 -9.75 9.15 2.72
N GLY A 17 -9.30 7.90 2.86
CA GLY A 17 -8.26 7.50 3.81
C GLY A 17 -7.15 6.59 3.28
N ALA A 18 -7.27 5.93 2.13
CA ALA A 18 -6.21 5.04 1.67
C ALA A 18 -4.89 5.77 1.32
N ALA A 19 -4.91 7.09 1.14
CA ALA A 19 -3.70 7.91 1.20
C ALA A 19 -3.65 8.77 2.48
N TYR A 20 -4.80 9.33 2.91
CA TYR A 20 -4.85 10.25 4.06
C TYR A 20 -4.75 9.57 5.43
N TYR A 21 -5.33 8.39 5.66
CA TYR A 21 -5.17 7.59 6.89
C TYR A 21 -3.78 6.94 6.97
N TRP A 22 -3.20 6.52 5.84
CA TRP A 22 -1.81 6.08 5.77
C TRP A 22 -0.81 7.22 6.08
N ARG A 23 -1.15 8.45 5.69
CA ARG A 23 -0.40 9.68 5.98
C ARG A 23 -0.64 10.22 7.39
N ALA A 24 -1.87 10.14 7.91
CA ALA A 24 -2.26 10.74 9.19
C ALA A 24 -1.83 9.92 10.42
N LYS A 25 -1.52 8.62 10.26
CA LYS A 25 -1.17 7.74 11.38
C LYS A 25 0.15 6.98 11.24
N ARG A 26 1.21 7.62 10.74
CA ARG A 26 2.59 7.20 11.01
C ARG A 26 3.42 8.30 11.67
N ARG A 27 3.34 8.35 12.99
CA ARG A 27 4.57 8.41 13.82
C ARG A 27 4.90 6.98 14.24
N ALA A 28 5.25 6.13 13.28
CA ALA A 28 6.15 5.03 13.62
C ALA A 28 7.54 5.66 13.63
N ALA A 29 8.29 5.51 14.73
CA ALA A 29 9.68 5.96 14.79
C ALA A 29 10.41 5.47 13.52
N PRO A 30 11.31 6.28 12.93
CA PRO A 30 12.08 5.83 11.79
C PRO A 30 12.93 4.64 12.24
N LEU A 31 12.45 3.42 12.00
CA LEU A 31 13.37 2.31 11.81
C LEU A 31 14.20 2.72 10.59
N PRO A 32 15.53 2.60 10.64
CA PRO A 32 16.36 2.95 9.49
C PRO A 32 15.81 2.18 8.29
N VAL A 33 15.16 2.89 7.39
CA VAL A 33 14.87 2.38 6.06
C VAL A 33 16.24 2.39 5.42
N CYS A 34 16.96 1.27 5.53
CA CYS A 34 18.01 1.00 4.56
C CYS A 34 17.27 0.82 3.23
N ALA A 35 16.92 1.95 2.59
CA ALA A 35 16.71 1.98 1.16
C ALA A 35 18.09 1.66 0.59
N VAL A 36 18.37 0.36 0.46
CA VAL A 36 19.56 -0.08 -0.24
C VAL A 36 19.34 0.36 -1.68
N ALA A 37 20.23 1.22 -2.17
CA ALA A 37 20.23 1.63 -3.56
C ALA A 37 20.31 0.39 -4.44
N VAL A 38 19.69 0.40 -5.64
CA VAL A 38 19.83 -0.71 -6.59
C VAL A 38 21.31 -1.07 -6.69
N PRO A 39 21.72 -2.32 -6.37
CA PRO A 39 23.10 -2.71 -6.49
C PRO A 39 23.54 -2.51 -7.94
N ALA A 40 24.80 -2.10 -8.13
CA ALA A 40 25.36 -1.86 -9.46
C ALA A 40 25.23 -3.07 -10.40
N THR A 41 25.08 -4.27 -9.82
CA THR A 41 24.83 -5.52 -10.53
C THR A 41 23.58 -6.18 -9.98
N LEU A 42 22.53 -6.24 -10.79
CA LEU A 42 21.35 -7.07 -10.53
C LEU A 42 21.70 -8.55 -10.80
N PRO A 43 21.06 -9.52 -10.12
CA PRO A 43 21.34 -10.94 -10.35
C PRO A 43 21.14 -11.33 -11.82
N ALA A 44 21.91 -12.32 -12.29
CA ALA A 44 21.75 -12.86 -13.63
C ALA A 44 20.32 -13.37 -13.84
N GLY A 45 19.67 -12.93 -14.91
CA GLY A 45 18.27 -13.28 -15.21
C GLY A 45 17.22 -12.38 -14.53
N PHE A 46 17.62 -11.34 -13.79
CA PHE A 46 16.68 -10.36 -13.27
C PHE A 46 16.09 -9.49 -14.39
N ASP A 47 14.78 -9.61 -14.60
CA ASP A 47 14.02 -8.75 -15.50
C ASP A 47 13.33 -7.62 -14.71
N ARG A 48 13.96 -6.44 -14.72
CA ARG A 48 13.43 -5.23 -14.09
C ARG A 48 12.00 -4.92 -14.54
N ARG A 49 11.68 -5.13 -15.81
CA ARG A 49 10.36 -4.81 -16.37
C ARG A 49 9.31 -5.76 -15.82
N GLN A 50 9.61 -7.06 -15.76
CA GLN A 50 8.72 -8.05 -15.18
C GLN A 50 8.39 -7.73 -13.72
N VAL A 51 9.39 -7.36 -12.91
CA VAL A 51 9.19 -6.99 -11.50
C VAL A 51 8.34 -5.73 -11.37
N LEU A 52 8.62 -4.69 -12.17
CA LEU A 52 7.82 -3.47 -12.13
C LEU A 52 6.37 -3.68 -12.58
N ASP A 53 6.14 -4.54 -13.57
CA ASP A 53 4.79 -4.89 -14.02
C ASP A 53 4.03 -5.69 -12.96
N ALA A 54 4.72 -6.60 -12.26
CA ALA A 54 4.15 -7.30 -11.10
C ALA A 54 3.84 -6.33 -9.96
N ALA A 55 4.76 -5.41 -9.64
CA ALA A 55 4.59 -4.42 -8.59
C ALA A 55 3.38 -3.49 -8.85
N ARG A 56 3.17 -3.04 -10.09
CA ARG A 56 1.99 -2.23 -10.46
C ARG A 56 0.68 -2.98 -10.28
N ARG A 57 0.61 -4.26 -10.69
CA ARG A 57 -0.59 -5.09 -10.44
C ARG A 57 -0.83 -5.25 -8.94
N HIS A 58 0.24 -5.50 -8.19
CA HIS A 58 0.19 -5.62 -6.74
C HIS A 58 -0.38 -4.38 -6.06
N PHE A 59 0.06 -3.19 -6.49
CA PHE A 59 -0.42 -1.90 -6.00
C PHE A 59 -1.94 -1.75 -6.15
N VAL A 60 -2.48 -2.12 -7.31
CA VAL A 60 -3.93 -2.06 -7.57
C VAL A 60 -4.69 -3.12 -6.77
N GLN A 61 -4.16 -4.35 -6.70
CA GLN A 61 -4.80 -5.44 -5.96
C GLN A 61 -4.92 -5.15 -4.46
N VAL A 62 -3.89 -4.54 -3.85
CA VAL A 62 -3.94 -4.16 -2.44
C VAL A 62 -5.02 -3.11 -2.19
N GLN A 63 -5.13 -2.09 -3.06
CA GLN A 63 -6.22 -1.10 -2.96
C GLN A 63 -7.60 -1.75 -3.12
N GLN A 64 -7.78 -2.65 -4.09
CA GLN A 64 -9.05 -3.33 -4.30
C GLN A 64 -9.44 -4.21 -3.10
N ALA A 65 -8.48 -4.96 -2.56
CA ALA A 65 -8.71 -5.80 -1.38
C ALA A 65 -9.04 -4.96 -0.14
N TRP A 66 -8.37 -3.81 0.02
CA TRP A 66 -8.66 -2.84 1.07
C TRP A 66 -10.05 -2.23 0.93
N ASP A 67 -10.38 -1.71 -0.26
CA ASP A 67 -11.67 -1.09 -0.56
C ASP A 67 -12.81 -2.11 -0.32
N ALA A 68 -12.59 -3.38 -0.67
CA ALA A 68 -13.54 -4.47 -0.41
C ALA A 68 -13.59 -4.96 1.05
N GLY A 69 -12.64 -4.55 1.90
CA GLY A 69 -12.47 -5.12 3.25
C GLY A 69 -12.10 -6.62 3.25
N ASP A 70 -11.48 -7.12 2.17
CA ASP A 70 -11.14 -8.53 1.99
C ASP A 70 -9.81 -8.87 2.67
N VAL A 71 -9.90 -9.30 3.93
CA VAL A 71 -8.76 -9.77 4.73
C VAL A 71 -8.07 -10.99 4.10
N GLY A 72 -8.82 -11.85 3.39
CA GLY A 72 -8.27 -13.04 2.73
C GLY A 72 -7.35 -12.66 1.59
N ALA A 73 -7.79 -11.72 0.75
CA ALA A 73 -6.97 -11.16 -0.32
C ALA A 73 -5.77 -10.39 0.24
N LEU A 74 -5.95 -9.56 1.27
CA LEU A 74 -4.84 -8.84 1.92
C LEU A 74 -3.78 -9.80 2.46
N ARG A 75 -4.18 -10.92 3.08
CA ARG A 75 -3.24 -11.96 3.57
C ARG A 75 -2.38 -12.57 2.47
N ALA A 76 -2.91 -12.71 1.26
CA ALA A 76 -2.14 -13.22 0.12
C ALA A 76 -1.19 -12.16 -0.45
N LEU A 77 -1.52 -10.89 -0.30
CA LEU A 77 -0.79 -9.75 -0.87
C LEU A 77 0.25 -9.17 0.08
N THR A 78 0.17 -9.41 1.38
CA THR A 78 1.08 -8.83 2.38
C THR A 78 1.81 -9.90 3.19
N LEU A 79 2.92 -9.52 3.82
CA LEU A 79 3.51 -10.34 4.88
C LEU A 79 2.62 -10.33 6.13
N PRO A 80 2.69 -11.38 6.99
CA PRO A 80 1.87 -11.49 8.19
C PRO A 80 1.97 -10.28 9.12
N ASP A 81 3.18 -9.79 9.38
CA ASP A 81 3.42 -8.63 10.26
C ASP A 81 2.67 -7.38 9.80
N LEU A 82 2.65 -7.12 8.49
CA LEU A 82 1.91 -5.98 7.92
C LEU A 82 0.39 -6.24 7.88
N LEU A 83 -0.03 -7.49 7.73
CA LEU A 83 -1.45 -7.85 7.73
C LEU A 83 -2.10 -7.51 9.07
N ASP A 84 -1.42 -7.80 10.18
CA ASP A 84 -1.93 -7.53 11.52
C ASP A 84 -2.13 -6.02 11.73
N GLU A 85 -1.20 -5.19 11.24
CA GLU A 85 -1.33 -3.72 11.24
C GLU A 85 -2.51 -3.23 10.39
N LEU A 86 -2.74 -3.86 9.23
CA LEU A 86 -3.81 -3.52 8.29
C LEU A 86 -5.19 -3.88 8.85
N CYS A 87 -5.34 -5.06 9.46
CA CYS A 87 -6.62 -5.54 9.97
C CYS A 87 -7.20 -4.62 11.03
N GLY A 88 -6.36 -4.04 11.89
CA GLY A 88 -6.80 -3.08 12.91
C GLY A 88 -7.29 -1.73 12.36
N GLN A 89 -7.06 -1.48 11.07
CA GLN A 89 -7.41 -0.22 10.40
C GLN A 89 -8.52 -0.40 9.35
N LEU A 90 -8.94 -1.65 9.08
CA LEU A 90 -10.03 -1.90 8.15
C LEU A 90 -11.33 -1.27 8.67
N PRO A 91 -12.12 -0.62 7.80
CA PRO A 91 -13.41 -0.10 8.18
C PRO A 91 -14.34 -1.25 8.58
N PRO A 92 -15.31 -0.99 9.48
CA PRO A 92 -16.27 -2.00 9.88
C PRO A 92 -17.07 -2.49 8.67
N GLN A 93 -17.34 -3.80 8.62
CA GLN A 93 -18.11 -4.41 7.54
C GLN A 93 -19.49 -3.73 7.42
N GLY A 94 -19.89 -3.39 6.19
CA GLY A 94 -21.17 -2.74 5.90
C GLY A 94 -21.13 -1.20 5.82
N VAL A 95 -19.96 -0.59 5.94
CA VAL A 95 -19.74 0.81 5.52
C VAL A 95 -19.45 0.81 4.01
N GLU A 96 -20.12 1.69 3.27
CA GLU A 96 -19.96 1.80 1.82
C GLU A 96 -18.47 1.86 1.45
N PRO A 97 -17.95 0.90 0.66
CA PRO A 97 -16.57 0.89 0.23
C PRO A 97 -16.35 2.13 -0.62
N GLY A 98 -15.60 3.11 -0.11
CA GLY A 98 -15.22 4.23 -0.96
C GLY A 98 -14.17 3.73 -1.94
N GLY A 99 -14.48 3.91 -3.22
CA GLY A 99 -13.60 3.49 -4.29
C GLY A 99 -12.44 4.45 -4.45
N THR A 100 -11.24 3.89 -4.49
CA THR A 100 -10.04 4.58 -4.96
C THR A 100 -9.85 4.30 -6.44
N ALA A 101 -9.82 5.35 -7.26
CA ALA A 101 -9.51 5.26 -8.68
C ALA A 101 -8.07 5.71 -8.94
N VAL A 102 -7.21 4.80 -9.37
CA VAL A 102 -5.85 5.12 -9.82
C VAL A 102 -5.94 5.70 -11.24
N LEU A 103 -5.64 7.00 -11.38
CA LEU A 103 -5.73 7.71 -12.65
C LEU A 103 -4.42 7.65 -13.43
N SER A 104 -3.29 7.65 -12.71
CA SER A 104 -1.97 7.39 -13.27
C SER A 104 -1.08 6.72 -12.22
N LEU A 105 -0.24 5.79 -12.67
CA LEU A 105 0.67 5.03 -11.83
C LEU A 105 2.03 4.89 -12.51
N HIS A 106 3.00 5.62 -12.00
CA HIS A 106 4.41 5.41 -12.28
C HIS A 106 4.99 4.45 -11.23
N ALA A 107 5.95 3.62 -11.65
CA ALA A 107 6.66 2.72 -10.76
C ALA A 107 8.13 2.68 -11.13
N GLU A 108 8.99 2.95 -10.17
CA GLU A 108 10.43 2.99 -10.32
C GLU A 108 11.11 2.05 -9.31
N LEU A 109 11.99 1.18 -9.78
CA LEU A 109 12.76 0.30 -8.90
C LEU A 109 13.95 1.10 -8.35
N LEU A 110 13.92 1.35 -7.03
CA LEU A 110 14.94 2.08 -6.29
C LEU A 110 16.00 1.17 -5.64
N GLY A 111 15.63 -0.09 -5.37
CA GLY A 111 16.49 -1.04 -4.68
C GLY A 111 16.13 -2.47 -5.01
N PHE A 112 17.13 -3.36 -5.01
CA PHE A 112 16.91 -4.80 -5.13
C PHE A 112 18.00 -5.55 -4.36
N ASP A 113 17.63 -6.43 -3.45
CA ASP A 113 18.55 -7.23 -2.67
C ASP A 113 18.23 -8.72 -2.80
N ASP A 114 19.28 -9.52 -2.94
CA ASP A 114 19.21 -10.96 -2.72
C ASP A 114 19.67 -11.26 -1.30
N LEU A 115 18.74 -11.63 -0.43
CA LEU A 115 19.01 -11.92 0.97
C LEU A 115 19.40 -13.37 1.22
N GLY A 116 19.47 -14.21 0.17
CA GLY A 116 19.65 -15.65 0.26
C GLY A 116 18.32 -16.40 0.05
N PRO A 117 17.47 -16.53 1.09
CA PRO A 117 16.20 -17.25 0.98
C PRO A 117 15.08 -16.42 0.35
N ALA A 118 15.29 -15.10 0.17
CA ALA A 118 14.31 -14.20 -0.38
C ALA A 118 14.95 -13.08 -1.22
N TYR A 119 14.18 -12.55 -2.15
CA TYR A 119 14.46 -11.28 -2.80
C TYR A 119 13.70 -10.16 -2.12
N LEU A 120 14.30 -8.97 -2.03
CA LEU A 120 13.67 -7.74 -1.57
C LEU A 120 13.76 -6.70 -2.68
N ALA A 121 12.63 -6.10 -3.07
CA ALA A 121 12.57 -5.04 -4.06
C ALA A 121 11.98 -3.78 -3.42
N SER A 122 12.69 -2.67 -3.54
CA SER A 122 12.19 -1.35 -3.15
C SER A 122 11.69 -0.62 -4.39
N VAL A 123 10.39 -0.35 -4.45
CA VAL A 123 9.72 0.28 -5.58
C VAL A 123 9.07 1.57 -5.11
N GLU A 124 9.41 2.69 -5.76
CA GLU A 124 8.67 3.93 -5.61
C GLU A 124 7.49 3.95 -6.57
N PHE A 125 6.31 4.21 -6.04
CA PHE A 125 5.11 4.50 -6.79
C PHE A 125 4.79 5.98 -6.72
N SER A 126 4.36 6.56 -7.84
CA SER A 126 3.88 7.94 -7.88
C SER A 126 2.81 8.12 -8.94
N GLY A 127 1.99 9.15 -8.81
CA GLY A 127 0.97 9.45 -9.80
C GLY A 127 -0.21 10.23 -9.22
N MET A 128 -1.38 9.97 -9.79
CA MET A 128 -2.63 10.65 -9.43
C MET A 128 -3.70 9.61 -9.10
N MET A 129 -4.43 9.84 -8.03
CA MET A 129 -5.59 9.03 -7.64
C MET A 129 -6.80 9.91 -7.36
N ARG A 130 -8.00 9.34 -7.37
CA ARG A 130 -9.24 10.03 -6.99
C ARG A 130 -10.02 9.15 -6.04
N GLU A 131 -10.51 9.74 -4.97
CA GLU A 131 -11.38 9.07 -4.00
C GLU A 131 -12.84 9.42 -4.29
N ALA A 132 -13.76 8.49 -4.03
CA ALA A 132 -15.20 8.71 -4.23
C ALA A 132 -15.75 9.90 -3.43
N SER A 133 -15.13 10.24 -2.29
CA SER A 133 -15.53 11.34 -1.41
C SER A 133 -14.85 12.68 -1.74
N HIS A 134 -13.91 12.71 -2.69
CA HIS A 134 -13.16 13.91 -3.07
C HIS A 134 -13.53 14.40 -4.47
N SER A 135 -13.62 15.73 -4.65
CA SER A 135 -14.07 16.33 -5.91
C SER A 135 -13.01 16.36 -7.01
N GLY A 136 -11.79 15.85 -6.77
CA GLY A 136 -10.71 15.92 -7.76
C GLY A 136 -9.57 14.91 -7.57
N PRO A 137 -8.73 14.73 -8.61
CA PRO A 137 -7.48 13.98 -8.51
C PRO A 137 -6.51 14.58 -7.48
N VAL A 138 -5.88 13.72 -6.68
CA VAL A 138 -4.81 14.08 -5.75
C VAL A 138 -3.52 13.36 -6.13
N PRO A 139 -2.35 14.03 -6.05
CA PRO A 139 -1.07 13.38 -6.29
C PRO A 139 -0.72 12.48 -5.11
N PHE A 140 -0.03 11.38 -5.40
CA PHE A 140 0.54 10.50 -4.37
C PHE A 140 1.97 10.11 -4.73
N ARG A 141 2.74 9.74 -3.71
CA ARG A 141 4.08 9.16 -3.83
C ARG A 141 4.34 8.26 -2.64
N GLU A 142 4.72 7.02 -2.89
CA GLU A 142 4.93 6.00 -1.87
C GLU A 142 6.14 5.14 -2.20
N LEU A 143 6.87 4.72 -1.17
CA LEU A 143 7.92 3.71 -1.26
C LEU A 143 7.39 2.39 -0.73
N TRP A 144 7.43 1.35 -1.55
CA TRP A 144 6.99 0.00 -1.20
C TRP A 144 8.18 -0.94 -1.17
N MET A 145 8.27 -1.76 -0.13
CA MET A 145 9.19 -2.88 -0.06
C MET A 145 8.41 -4.18 -0.29
N LEU A 146 8.73 -4.86 -1.38
CA LEU A 146 8.15 -6.14 -1.77
C LEU A 146 9.17 -7.25 -1.49
N ALA A 147 8.72 -8.34 -0.89
CA ALA A 147 9.52 -9.52 -0.64
C ALA A 147 9.00 -10.71 -1.43
N GLN A 148 9.90 -11.53 -1.96
CA GLN A 148 9.57 -12.80 -2.60
C GLN A 148 10.45 -13.89 -2.00
N VAL A 149 9.85 -14.88 -1.35
CA VAL A 149 10.56 -16.06 -0.84
C VAL A 149 10.86 -17.01 -2.01
N LYS A 150 12.09 -17.51 -2.11
CA LYS A 150 12.53 -18.33 -3.25
C LYS A 150 11.99 -19.77 -3.20
N ASP A 151 11.73 -20.28 -2.01
CA ASP A 151 11.19 -21.64 -1.78
C ASP A 151 9.66 -21.71 -1.94
N ASP A 152 8.99 -20.54 -2.01
CA ASP A 152 7.57 -20.44 -2.29
C ASP A 152 7.31 -20.31 -3.80
N PRO A 153 6.09 -20.63 -4.28
CA PRO A 153 5.65 -20.17 -5.59
C PRO A 153 5.91 -18.67 -5.75
N PRO A 154 6.40 -18.22 -6.92
CA PRO A 154 6.89 -16.86 -7.11
C PRO A 154 5.77 -15.83 -6.88
N ALA A 155 5.75 -15.25 -5.68
CA ALA A 155 4.75 -14.30 -5.23
C ALA A 155 5.41 -13.15 -4.48
N TRP A 156 5.33 -11.95 -5.06
CA TRP A 156 5.73 -10.72 -4.38
C TRP A 156 4.68 -10.39 -3.32
N ARG A 157 5.12 -10.18 -2.08
CA ARG A 157 4.27 -9.77 -0.96
C ARG A 157 4.74 -8.44 -0.41
N LEU A 158 3.82 -7.59 -0.01
CA LEU A 158 4.11 -6.31 0.59
C LEU A 158 4.65 -6.51 2.00
N ALA A 159 5.92 -6.15 2.21
CA ALA A 159 6.60 -6.23 3.49
C ALA A 159 6.45 -4.92 4.28
N ARG A 160 6.56 -3.80 3.58
CA ARG A 160 6.39 -2.45 4.14
C ARG A 160 5.98 -1.51 3.02
N HIS A 161 5.37 -0.40 3.41
CA HIS A 161 5.29 0.77 2.55
C HIS A 161 5.33 2.04 3.40
N GLN A 162 5.60 3.16 2.75
CA GLN A 162 5.75 4.47 3.36
C GLN A 162 5.27 5.56 2.38
N ALA A 163 4.39 6.44 2.84
CA ALA A 163 4.02 7.64 2.10
C ALA A 163 5.17 8.66 2.11
N LEU A 164 5.43 9.29 0.96
CA LEU A 164 6.49 10.28 0.76
C LEU A 164 5.96 11.70 0.55
N LEU A 165 4.64 11.88 0.41
CA LEU A 165 3.95 13.18 0.23
C LEU A 165 2.88 13.40 1.29
#